data_AF-A0A256ZXV7-F1
#
_entry.id   AF-A0A256ZXV7-F1
#
_cell.length_a   1.000
_cell.length_b   1.000
_cell.length_c   1.000
_cell.angle_alpha   90.00
_cell.angle_beta   90.00
_cell.angle_gamma   90.00
#
_symmetry.space_group_name_H-M   'P 1'
#
loop_
_entity.id
_entity.type
_entity.pdbx_description
1 polymer ?
#
loop_
_entity_poly.entity_id
_entity_poly.type
_entity_poly.pdbx_seq_one_letter_code
_entity_poly.pdbx_strand_id
1 'polypeptide(L)'
;MPRPKFTFRSPVTILLLILLRNRPLPTHIISVTLRERSNYVSAYLCRLRDHGLIKRDKYGYWSITDLGIQYLAALERAISNIEELVEKLNNDLTIKLATIINRNATKMQQKATKNNKNSRFNRLESDLTSFEKIVEEAERRLGRGLSEVEYAILKYLYEFERITGRKYWWPPERNVSLAESLAEELRISSINTVSTALRELEAKGILYMTFDKRKNVPKVRIDKSINGMRARK
;
A
#
# COMPACT_ATOMS: atom_id res chain seq x y z
N MET A 1 13.04 -4.01 -26.63
CA MET A 1 13.54 -5.36 -26.28
C MET A 1 12.37 -6.32 -26.12
N PRO A 2 12.38 -7.49 -26.79
CA PRO A 2 11.36 -8.51 -26.60
C PRO A 2 11.37 -9.02 -25.15
N ARG A 3 10.19 -9.33 -24.60
CA ARG A 3 10.07 -9.85 -23.23
C ARG A 3 10.62 -11.29 -23.16
N PRO A 4 11.49 -11.63 -22.20
CA PRO A 4 11.91 -13.00 -22.00
C PRO A 4 10.70 -13.89 -21.68
N LYS A 5 10.59 -15.05 -22.35
CA LYS A 5 9.59 -16.06 -22.01
C LYS A 5 9.91 -16.64 -20.63
N PHE A 6 8.88 -16.84 -19.80
CA PHE A 6 9.03 -17.50 -18.50
C PHE A 6 9.52 -18.92 -18.68
N THR A 7 10.59 -19.24 -17.97
CA THR A 7 11.09 -20.60 -17.83
C THR A 7 11.57 -20.81 -16.40
N PHE A 8 11.32 -21.99 -15.84
CA PHE A 8 11.77 -22.34 -14.50
C PHE A 8 13.30 -22.38 -14.38
N ARG A 9 13.97 -22.69 -15.48
CA ARG A 9 15.44 -22.64 -15.62
C ARG A 9 15.97 -21.24 -15.93
N SER A 10 15.11 -20.21 -15.97
CA SER A 10 15.59 -18.85 -16.24
C SER A 10 16.46 -18.35 -15.08
N PRO A 11 17.53 -17.59 -15.38
CA PRO A 11 18.32 -16.92 -14.35
C PRO A 11 17.45 -16.06 -13.43
N VAL A 12 16.39 -15.44 -13.97
CA VAL A 12 15.44 -14.62 -13.21
C VAL A 12 14.72 -15.44 -12.13
N THR A 13 14.32 -16.67 -12.43
CA THR A 13 13.67 -17.57 -11.46
C THR A 13 14.62 -17.93 -10.31
N ILE A 14 15.88 -18.27 -10.64
CA ILE A 14 16.90 -18.61 -9.64
C ILE A 14 17.18 -17.39 -8.74
N LEU A 15 17.41 -16.23 -9.34
CA LEU A 15 17.66 -14.97 -8.62
C LEU A 15 16.50 -14.61 -7.68
N LEU A 16 15.25 -14.81 -8.12
CA LEU A 16 14.06 -14.57 -7.30
C LEU A 16 13.99 -15.50 -6.10
N LEU A 17 14.23 -16.80 -6.30
CA LEU A 17 14.20 -17.78 -5.21
C LEU A 17 15.33 -17.53 -4.21
N ILE A 18 16.53 -17.20 -4.69
CA ILE A 18 17.66 -16.80 -3.83
C ILE A 18 17.31 -15.58 -2.99
N LEU A 19 16.74 -14.54 -3.59
CA LEU A 19 16.35 -13.31 -2.88
C LEU A 19 15.31 -13.57 -1.78
N LEU A 20 14.39 -14.50 -2.04
CA LEU A 20 13.30 -14.84 -1.12
C LEU A 20 13.68 -15.90 -0.07
N ARG A 21 14.83 -16.57 -0.23
CA ARG A 21 15.35 -17.56 0.73
C ARG A 21 15.62 -16.96 2.10
N ASN A 22 16.15 -15.74 2.14
CA ASN A 22 16.62 -15.13 3.39
C ASN A 22 15.54 -14.33 4.12
N ARG A 23 14.60 -13.73 3.38
CA ARG A 23 13.52 -12.94 3.98
C ARG A 23 12.35 -12.73 3.01
N PRO A 24 11.13 -12.51 3.54
CA PRO A 24 10.02 -12.06 2.73
C PRO A 24 10.28 -10.67 2.14
N LEU A 25 9.94 -10.46 0.87
CA LEU A 25 10.15 -9.18 0.18
C LEU A 25 8.92 -8.74 -0.62
N PRO A 26 8.57 -7.44 -0.63
CA PRO A 26 7.51 -6.93 -1.47
C PRO A 26 7.98 -6.71 -2.92
N THR A 27 7.05 -6.76 -3.88
CA THR A 27 7.35 -6.70 -5.33
C THR A 27 8.22 -5.51 -5.74
N HIS A 28 8.02 -4.34 -5.12
CA HIS A 28 8.77 -3.14 -5.48
C HIS A 28 10.25 -3.24 -5.09
N ILE A 29 10.58 -3.83 -3.94
CA ILE A 29 11.96 -4.08 -3.51
C ILE A 29 12.62 -5.08 -4.45
N ILE A 30 11.94 -6.19 -4.76
CA ILE A 30 12.43 -7.21 -5.70
C ILE A 30 12.72 -6.59 -7.07
N SER A 31 11.81 -5.75 -7.58
CA SER A 31 11.98 -5.09 -8.88
C SER A 31 13.18 -4.15 -8.94
N VAL A 32 13.44 -3.44 -7.84
CA VAL A 32 14.62 -2.57 -7.71
C VAL A 32 15.90 -3.39 -7.68
N THR A 33 15.93 -4.47 -6.90
CA THR A 33 17.10 -5.34 -6.78
C THR A 33 17.48 -5.93 -8.14
N LEU A 34 16.49 -6.47 -8.85
CA LEU A 34 16.69 -7.12 -10.15
C LEU A 34 16.83 -6.14 -11.32
N ARG A 35 16.65 -4.82 -11.10
CA ARG A 35 16.62 -3.78 -12.15
C ARG A 35 15.58 -4.07 -13.24
N GLU A 36 14.47 -4.67 -12.86
CA GLU A 36 13.40 -5.09 -13.77
C GLU A 36 12.12 -4.30 -13.54
N ARG A 37 11.25 -4.25 -14.55
CA ARG A 37 9.97 -3.54 -14.41
C ARG A 37 9.07 -4.25 -13.40
N SER A 38 8.46 -3.49 -12.49
CA SER A 38 7.62 -4.06 -11.41
C SER A 38 6.46 -4.93 -11.92
N ASN A 39 5.86 -4.59 -13.06
CA ASN A 39 4.81 -5.41 -13.70
C ASN A 39 5.35 -6.74 -14.24
N TYR A 40 6.58 -6.76 -14.77
CA TYR A 40 7.25 -7.97 -15.24
C TYR A 40 7.58 -8.90 -14.06
N VAL A 41 8.17 -8.34 -13.01
CA VAL A 41 8.47 -9.08 -11.77
C VAL A 41 7.19 -9.61 -11.11
N SER A 42 6.14 -8.80 -11.03
CA SER A 42 4.84 -9.25 -10.50
C SER A 42 4.25 -10.42 -11.28
N ALA A 43 4.34 -10.40 -12.62
CA ALA A 43 3.84 -11.49 -13.45
C ALA A 43 4.65 -12.79 -13.24
N TYR A 44 5.97 -12.67 -13.06
CA TYR A 44 6.85 -13.80 -12.74
C TYR A 44 6.55 -14.40 -11.36
N LEU A 45 6.38 -13.55 -10.34
CA LEU A 45 6.05 -13.99 -8.98
C LEU A 45 4.69 -14.69 -8.93
N CYS A 46 3.67 -14.20 -9.66
CA CYS A 46 2.39 -14.89 -9.77
C CYS A 46 2.57 -16.29 -10.37
N ARG A 47 3.36 -16.45 -11.44
CA ARG A 47 3.62 -17.77 -12.03
C ARG A 47 4.31 -18.71 -11.06
N LEU A 48 5.34 -18.25 -10.35
CA LEU A 48 6.04 -19.07 -9.35
C LEU A 48 5.11 -19.51 -8.21
N ARG A 49 4.16 -18.65 -7.82
CA ARG A 49 3.14 -18.97 -6.83
C ARG A 49 2.13 -19.99 -7.33
N ASP A 50 1.69 -19.87 -8.59
CA ASP A 50 0.76 -20.83 -9.18
C ASP A 50 1.38 -22.25 -9.28
N HIS A 51 2.72 -22.33 -9.26
CA HIS A 51 3.48 -23.58 -9.16
C HIS A 51 3.91 -23.95 -7.73
N GLY A 52 3.42 -23.23 -6.71
CA GLY A 52 3.66 -23.53 -5.30
C GLY A 52 5.09 -23.28 -4.82
N LEU A 53 5.97 -22.63 -5.61
CA LEU A 53 7.36 -22.37 -5.24
C LEU A 53 7.53 -21.17 -4.31
N ILE A 54 6.58 -20.23 -4.36
CA ILE A 54 6.54 -19.07 -3.48
C ILE A 54 5.10 -18.81 -3.03
N LYS A 55 4.95 -18.13 -1.91
CA LYS A 55 3.65 -17.68 -1.39
C LYS A 55 3.66 -16.17 -1.18
N ARG A 56 2.47 -15.57 -1.19
CA ARG A 56 2.28 -14.16 -0.88
C ARG A 56 1.42 -14.05 0.37
N ASP A 57 1.87 -13.25 1.34
CA ASP A 57 1.07 -12.96 2.52
C ASP A 57 0.06 -11.83 2.28
N LYS A 58 -0.79 -11.59 3.28
CA LYS A 58 -1.81 -10.52 3.26
C LYS A 58 -1.20 -9.10 3.20
N TYR A 59 0.05 -8.94 3.62
CA TYR A 59 0.79 -7.67 3.55
C TYR A 59 1.47 -7.45 2.19
N GLY A 60 1.32 -8.41 1.27
CA GLY A 60 1.86 -8.35 -0.07
C GLY A 60 3.35 -8.68 -0.17
N TYR A 61 3.94 -9.28 0.85
CA TYR A 61 5.30 -9.81 0.85
C TYR A 61 5.29 -11.22 0.24
N TRP A 62 6.28 -11.48 -0.59
CA TRP A 62 6.55 -12.78 -1.16
C TRP A 62 7.52 -13.51 -0.26
N SER A 63 7.29 -14.79 -0.01
CA SER A 63 8.20 -15.68 0.70
C SER A 63 8.34 -16.99 -0.06
N ILE A 64 9.49 -17.63 0.05
CA ILE A 64 9.70 -18.96 -0.54
C ILE A 64 8.90 -20.01 0.25
N THR A 65 8.40 -21.05 -0.42
CA THR A 65 7.79 -22.22 0.22
C THR A 65 8.83 -23.33 0.41
N ASP A 66 8.49 -24.36 1.17
CA ASP A 66 9.36 -25.54 1.34
C ASP A 66 9.64 -26.22 -0.01
N LEU A 67 8.65 -26.29 -0.90
CA LEU A 67 8.82 -26.77 -2.28
C LEU A 67 9.78 -25.87 -3.07
N GLY A 68 9.68 -24.55 -2.91
CA GLY A 68 10.61 -23.59 -3.52
C GLY A 68 12.04 -23.75 -3.02
N ILE A 69 12.24 -24.02 -1.74
CA ILE A 69 13.56 -24.27 -1.14
C ILE A 69 14.15 -25.57 -1.71
N GLN A 70 13.37 -26.65 -1.78
CA GLN A 70 13.81 -27.91 -2.38
C GLN A 70 14.16 -27.75 -3.86
N TYR A 71 13.34 -27.02 -4.60
CA TYR A 71 13.57 -26.72 -6.01
C TYR A 71 14.84 -25.88 -6.21
N LEU A 72 15.04 -24.86 -5.37
CA LEU A 72 16.25 -24.05 -5.38
C LEU A 72 17.48 -24.91 -5.07
N ALA A 73 17.45 -25.74 -4.02
CA ALA A 73 18.56 -26.62 -3.68
C ALA A 73 18.92 -27.60 -4.82
N ALA A 74 17.92 -28.11 -5.56
CA ALA A 74 18.14 -28.94 -6.73
C ALA A 74 18.82 -28.18 -7.88
N LEU A 75 18.45 -26.90 -8.08
CA LEU A 75 19.12 -26.01 -9.05
C LEU A 75 20.53 -25.63 -8.58
N GLU A 76 20.74 -25.44 -7.28
CA GLU A 76 22.04 -25.05 -6.73
C GLU A 76 23.10 -26.14 -6.92
N ARG A 77 22.70 -27.42 -6.85
CA ARG A 77 23.58 -28.55 -7.18
C ARG A 77 23.94 -28.65 -8.66
N ALA A 78 23.16 -28.01 -9.53
CA ALA A 78 23.34 -28.09 -10.98
C ALA A 78 24.14 -26.91 -11.56
N ILE A 79 24.42 -25.87 -10.77
CA ILE A 79 25.06 -24.62 -11.23
C ILE A 79 26.31 -24.34 -10.39
N SER A 80 27.48 -24.36 -11.01
CA SER A 80 28.74 -23.94 -10.38
C SER A 80 28.72 -22.43 -10.06
N ASN A 81 29.30 -22.02 -8.92
CA ASN A 81 29.51 -20.62 -8.47
C ASN A 81 28.28 -19.86 -7.92
N ILE A 82 27.32 -20.55 -7.30
CA ILE A 82 26.14 -19.89 -6.71
C ILE A 82 26.45 -19.04 -5.48
N GLU A 83 27.41 -19.42 -4.65
CA GLU A 83 27.76 -18.68 -3.44
C GLU A 83 28.25 -17.26 -3.77
N GLU A 84 29.11 -17.14 -4.79
CA GLU A 84 29.61 -15.85 -5.29
C GLU A 84 28.47 -14.99 -5.87
N LEU A 85 27.44 -15.62 -6.45
CA LEU A 85 26.27 -14.97 -7.02
C LEU A 85 25.32 -14.45 -5.92
N VAL A 86 25.12 -15.24 -4.86
CA VAL A 86 24.37 -14.86 -3.65
C VAL A 86 25.03 -13.67 -2.95
N GLU A 87 26.35 -13.71 -2.78
CA GLU A 87 27.11 -12.65 -2.12
C GLU A 87 27.05 -11.34 -2.92
N LYS A 88 27.27 -11.40 -4.23
CA LYS A 88 27.12 -10.24 -5.12
C LYS A 88 25.71 -9.64 -5.04
N LEU A 89 24.65 -10.45 -5.03
CA LEU A 89 23.27 -9.97 -4.92
C LEU A 89 22.98 -9.26 -3.60
N ASN A 90 23.46 -9.82 -2.49
CA ASN A 90 23.26 -9.24 -1.16
C ASN A 90 23.98 -7.88 -1.03
N ASN A 91 25.20 -7.78 -1.54
CA ASN A 91 25.96 -6.53 -1.57
C ASN A 91 25.29 -5.48 -2.46
N ASP A 92 24.86 -5.86 -3.68
CA ASP A 92 24.17 -4.96 -4.60
C ASP A 92 22.83 -4.47 -4.04
N LEU A 93 22.11 -5.35 -3.34
CA LEU A 93 20.85 -5.01 -2.68
C LEU A 93 21.08 -4.01 -1.55
N THR A 94 22.10 -4.23 -0.72
CA THR A 94 22.42 -3.37 0.42
C THR A 94 22.83 -1.96 -0.02
N ILE A 95 23.73 -1.87 -1.00
CA ILE A 95 24.19 -0.59 -1.57
C ILE A 95 23.02 0.17 -2.23
N LYS A 96 22.18 -0.51 -3.00
CA LYS A 96 21.03 0.13 -3.68
C LYS A 96 19.96 0.58 -2.71
N LEU A 97 19.62 -0.22 -1.70
CA LEU A 97 18.67 0.19 -0.67
C LEU A 97 19.19 1.40 0.10
N ALA A 98 20.47 1.41 0.49
CA ALA A 98 21.10 2.57 1.12
C ALA A 98 21.04 3.81 0.23
N THR A 99 21.30 3.66 -1.08
CA THR A 99 21.24 4.76 -2.05
C THR A 99 19.82 5.33 -2.19
N ILE A 100 18.81 4.47 -2.20
CA ILE A 100 17.39 4.88 -2.28
C ILE A 100 16.95 5.56 -0.99
N ILE A 101 17.32 5.01 0.16
CA ILE A 101 17.05 5.59 1.48
C ILE A 101 17.65 6.99 1.55
N ASN A 102 18.92 7.14 1.18
CA ASN A 102 19.60 8.44 1.14
C ASN A 102 18.91 9.41 0.19
N ARG A 103 18.60 8.98 -1.04
CA ARG A 103 17.91 9.84 -2.02
C ARG A 103 16.53 10.28 -1.57
N ASN A 104 15.79 9.42 -0.87
CA ASN A 104 14.49 9.74 -0.29
C ASN A 104 14.61 10.66 0.93
N ALA A 105 15.60 10.42 1.80
CA ALA A 105 15.91 11.28 2.94
C ALA A 105 16.30 12.69 2.47
N THR A 106 17.13 12.82 1.43
CA THR A 106 17.49 14.12 0.83
C THR A 106 16.27 14.80 0.22
N LYS A 107 15.39 14.08 -0.48
CA LYS A 107 14.13 14.65 -1.00
C LYS A 107 13.18 15.10 0.11
N MET A 108 13.12 14.37 1.22
CA MET A 108 12.33 14.75 2.40
C MET A 108 12.93 15.96 3.10
N GLN A 109 14.25 16.04 3.26
CA GLN A 109 14.94 17.21 3.79
C GLN A 109 14.78 18.43 2.89
N GLN A 110 14.82 18.28 1.57
CA GLN A 110 14.57 19.37 0.61
C GLN A 110 13.10 19.85 0.67
N LYS A 111 12.13 18.94 0.85
CA LYS A 111 10.73 19.33 1.11
C LYS A 111 10.56 20.01 2.47
N ALA A 112 11.27 19.56 3.50
CA ALA A 112 11.26 20.15 4.82
C ALA A 112 11.91 21.55 4.84
N THR A 113 13.04 21.74 4.15
CA THR A 113 13.71 23.05 4.02
C THR A 113 12.94 24.02 3.13
N LYS A 114 12.30 23.54 2.05
CA LYS A 114 11.39 24.36 1.22
C LYS A 114 10.10 24.76 1.96
N ASN A 115 9.66 23.94 2.92
CA ASN A 115 8.56 24.27 3.84
C ASN A 115 8.99 25.09 5.06
N ASN A 116 10.28 25.15 5.40
CA ASN A 116 10.82 25.93 6.53
C ASN A 116 10.98 27.43 6.25
N LYS A 117 10.80 27.90 5.01
CA LYS A 117 10.80 29.36 4.74
C LYS A 117 9.51 30.07 5.18
N ASN A 118 8.42 29.34 5.47
CA ASN A 118 7.18 29.93 5.99
C ASN A 118 6.69 29.21 7.26
N SER A 119 6.86 29.89 8.40
CA SER A 119 6.14 29.76 9.68
C SER A 119 6.12 28.38 10.36
N ARG A 120 7.06 28.16 11.30
CA ARG A 120 7.09 26.98 12.19
C ARG A 120 6.22 27.06 13.45
N PHE A 121 5.54 28.19 13.72
CA PHE A 121 4.74 28.33 14.95
C PHE A 121 3.22 28.44 14.76
N ASN A 122 2.71 28.66 13.54
CA ASN A 122 1.26 28.85 13.33
C ASN A 122 0.49 27.59 12.85
N ARG A 123 1.16 26.46 12.58
CA ARG A 123 0.50 25.29 11.96
C ARG A 123 -0.11 24.28 12.92
N LEU A 124 0.33 24.19 14.18
CA LEU A 124 -0.28 23.24 15.12
C LEU A 124 -1.68 23.68 15.56
N GLU A 125 -1.93 24.99 15.74
CA GLU A 125 -3.26 25.51 16.11
C GLU A 125 -4.24 25.56 14.92
N SER A 126 -3.76 25.74 13.69
CA SER A 126 -4.62 25.73 12.49
C SER A 126 -5.03 24.33 12.03
N ASP A 127 -4.37 23.28 12.51
CA ASP A 127 -4.58 21.90 12.06
C ASP A 127 -5.75 21.22 12.79
N LEU A 128 -5.90 21.43 14.10
CA LEU A 128 -7.03 20.97 14.92
C LEU A 128 -8.35 21.58 14.44
N THR A 129 -8.34 22.89 14.19
CA THR A 129 -9.49 23.67 13.70
C THR A 129 -9.99 23.27 12.30
N SER A 130 -9.28 22.41 11.55
CA SER A 130 -9.71 21.96 10.22
C SER A 130 -10.45 20.62 10.22
N PHE A 131 -10.12 19.71 11.15
CA PHE A 131 -10.86 18.46 11.30
C PHE A 131 -12.12 18.65 12.17
N GLU A 132 -12.05 19.50 13.19
CA GLU A 132 -13.22 19.86 14.01
C GLU A 132 -14.36 20.41 13.15
N LYS A 133 -14.05 21.23 12.13
CA LYS A 133 -15.05 21.71 11.16
C LYS A 133 -15.69 20.60 10.33
N ILE A 134 -14.94 19.55 10.00
CA ILE A 134 -15.47 18.38 9.29
C ILE A 134 -16.42 17.60 10.20
N VAL A 135 -16.05 17.46 11.47
CA VAL A 135 -16.86 16.80 12.51
C VAL A 135 -18.15 17.58 12.73
N GLU A 136 -18.08 18.88 12.99
CA GLU A 136 -19.25 19.75 13.19
C GLU A 136 -20.21 19.70 11.99
N GLU A 137 -19.69 19.78 10.77
CA GLU A 137 -20.51 19.70 9.55
C GLU A 137 -21.12 18.31 9.34
N ALA A 138 -20.39 17.24 9.70
CA ALA A 138 -20.90 15.87 9.65
C ALA A 138 -22.04 15.66 10.66
N GLU A 139 -21.87 16.10 11.90
CA GLU A 139 -22.89 16.03 12.96
C GLU A 139 -24.12 16.85 12.60
N ARG A 140 -23.94 18.04 12.02
CA ARG A 140 -25.04 18.88 11.50
C ARG A 140 -25.86 18.16 10.44
N ARG A 141 -25.22 17.41 9.52
CA ARG A 141 -25.93 16.65 8.47
C ARG A 141 -26.62 15.40 9.00
N LEU A 142 -26.04 14.76 10.01
CA LEU A 142 -26.66 13.63 10.70
C LEU A 142 -27.83 14.06 11.58
N GLY A 143 -27.81 15.29 12.12
CA GLY A 143 -28.77 15.78 13.11
C GLY A 143 -28.54 15.21 14.51
N ARG A 144 -27.41 14.55 14.73
CA ARG A 144 -26.96 13.95 15.98
C ARG A 144 -25.43 13.92 16.02
N GLY A 145 -24.87 13.70 17.20
CA GLY A 145 -23.43 13.45 17.36
C GLY A 145 -22.98 12.19 16.60
N LEU A 146 -21.71 12.18 16.19
CA LEU A 146 -21.11 11.00 15.56
C LEU A 146 -20.97 9.87 16.58
N SER A 147 -21.31 8.65 16.16
CA SER A 147 -20.92 7.46 16.91
C SER A 147 -19.40 7.25 16.82
N GLU A 148 -18.84 6.46 17.75
CA GLU A 148 -17.41 6.16 17.78
C GLU A 148 -16.90 5.58 16.46
N VAL A 149 -17.71 4.73 15.81
CA VAL A 149 -17.39 4.09 14.53
C VAL A 149 -17.37 5.12 13.39
N GLU A 150 -18.38 5.99 13.34
CA GLU A 150 -18.46 7.04 12.31
C GLU A 150 -17.32 8.05 12.43
N TYR A 151 -17.02 8.46 13.67
CA TYR A 151 -15.89 9.33 13.96
C TYR A 151 -14.56 8.68 13.55
N ALA A 152 -14.36 7.39 13.89
CA ALA A 152 -13.16 6.65 13.51
C ALA A 152 -12.98 6.55 11.99
N ILE A 153 -14.06 6.29 11.24
CA ILE A 153 -14.04 6.25 9.77
C ILE A 153 -13.65 7.63 9.21
N LEU A 154 -14.27 8.71 9.69
CA LEU A 154 -13.98 10.06 9.20
C LEU A 154 -12.55 10.48 9.51
N LYS A 155 -12.08 10.21 10.73
CA LYS A 155 -10.71 10.50 11.16
C LYS A 155 -9.70 9.75 10.29
N TYR A 156 -9.91 8.47 10.06
CA TYR A 156 -9.04 7.66 9.20
C TYR A 156 -8.95 8.19 7.77
N LEU A 157 -10.09 8.51 7.16
CA LEU A 157 -10.12 9.01 5.78
C LEU A 157 -9.47 10.39 5.66
N TYR A 158 -9.67 11.26 6.65
CA TYR A 158 -9.04 12.58 6.71
C TYR A 158 -7.52 12.47 6.83
N GLU A 159 -7.02 11.64 7.75
CA GLU A 159 -5.58 11.38 7.92
C GLU A 159 -4.98 10.74 6.66
N PHE A 160 -5.68 9.78 6.06
CA PHE A 160 -5.25 9.14 4.82
C PHE A 160 -5.06 10.14 3.68
N GLU A 161 -6.03 11.04 3.45
CA GLU A 161 -5.91 12.06 2.40
C GLU A 161 -4.72 12.99 2.67
N ARG A 162 -4.52 13.41 3.92
CA ARG A 162 -3.41 14.28 4.31
C ARG A 162 -2.04 13.63 4.12
N ILE A 163 -1.88 12.39 4.59
CA ILE A 163 -0.60 11.68 4.56
C ILE A 163 -0.22 11.29 3.12
N THR A 164 -1.19 10.78 2.35
CA THR A 164 -0.93 10.20 1.03
C THR A 164 -1.15 11.18 -0.12
N GLY A 165 -1.88 12.28 0.11
CA GLY A 165 -2.38 13.19 -0.92
C GLY A 165 -3.45 12.57 -1.81
N ARG A 166 -3.93 11.36 -1.50
CA ARG A 166 -4.93 10.64 -2.30
C ARG A 166 -6.31 10.90 -1.76
N LYS A 167 -7.21 11.33 -2.65
CA LYS A 167 -8.60 11.64 -2.30
C LYS A 167 -9.45 10.42 -2.00
N TYR A 168 -9.10 9.25 -2.53
CA TYR A 168 -9.89 8.04 -2.38
C TYR A 168 -9.08 6.97 -1.67
N TRP A 169 -9.70 6.36 -0.67
CA TRP A 169 -9.23 5.12 -0.08
C TRP A 169 -9.99 3.94 -0.69
N TRP A 170 -9.35 2.79 -0.80
CA TRP A 170 -9.97 1.55 -1.29
C TRP A 170 -9.30 0.34 -0.63
N PRO A 171 -10.00 -0.81 -0.54
CA PRO A 171 -9.46 -2.04 0.02
C PRO A 171 -8.13 -2.44 -0.63
N PRO A 172 -7.12 -2.86 0.16
CA PRO A 172 -5.86 -3.34 -0.39
C PRO A 172 -6.02 -4.63 -1.22
N GLU A 173 -7.03 -5.44 -0.91
CA GLU A 173 -7.35 -6.69 -1.59
C GLU A 173 -8.55 -6.56 -2.56
N ARG A 174 -8.54 -7.32 -3.66
CA ARG A 174 -9.50 -7.14 -4.77
C ARG A 174 -10.88 -7.75 -4.57
N ASN A 175 -11.10 -8.53 -3.52
CA ASN A 175 -12.36 -9.23 -3.26
C ASN A 175 -12.92 -8.93 -1.86
N VAL A 176 -12.40 -7.91 -1.19
CA VAL A 176 -12.81 -7.55 0.18
C VAL A 176 -13.73 -6.33 0.13
N SER A 177 -14.78 -6.35 0.95
CA SER A 177 -15.72 -5.22 1.02
C SER A 177 -15.08 -4.00 1.70
N LEU A 178 -15.59 -2.79 1.41
CA LEU A 178 -15.14 -1.58 2.11
C LEU A 178 -15.28 -1.69 3.63
N ALA A 179 -16.40 -2.27 4.09
CA ALA A 179 -16.70 -2.41 5.51
C ALA A 179 -15.74 -3.38 6.20
N GLU A 180 -15.41 -4.49 5.54
CA GLU A 180 -14.49 -5.50 6.08
C GLU A 180 -13.06 -4.96 6.16
N SER A 181 -12.57 -4.31 5.11
CA SER A 181 -11.24 -3.69 5.15
C SER A 181 -11.16 -2.53 6.15
N LEU A 182 -12.21 -1.70 6.29
CA LEU A 182 -12.23 -0.65 7.31
C LEU A 182 -12.33 -1.22 8.73
N ALA A 183 -13.07 -2.31 8.93
CA ALA A 183 -13.12 -2.99 10.22
C ALA A 183 -11.72 -3.49 10.63
N GLU A 184 -10.94 -4.05 9.70
CA GLU A 184 -9.56 -4.48 9.98
C GLU A 184 -8.64 -3.28 10.29
N GLU A 185 -8.67 -2.22 9.48
CA GLU A 185 -7.85 -1.03 9.66
C GLU A 185 -8.16 -0.30 10.98
N LEU A 186 -9.44 -0.19 11.34
CA LEU A 186 -9.90 0.48 12.55
C LEU A 186 -9.91 -0.42 13.79
N ARG A 187 -9.57 -1.71 13.63
CA ARG A 187 -9.65 -2.75 14.68
C ARG A 187 -11.05 -2.87 15.32
N ILE A 188 -12.11 -2.68 14.52
CA ILE A 188 -13.50 -2.79 14.95
C ILE A 188 -13.97 -4.23 14.73
N SER A 189 -14.44 -4.90 15.78
CA SER A 189 -14.77 -6.33 15.72
C SER A 189 -16.04 -6.63 14.90
N SER A 190 -16.93 -5.65 14.70
CA SER A 190 -18.19 -5.84 13.99
C SER A 190 -18.16 -5.18 12.62
N ILE A 191 -18.11 -6.00 11.56
CA ILE A 191 -18.21 -5.52 10.17
C ILE A 191 -19.58 -4.88 9.92
N ASN A 192 -20.63 -5.38 10.58
CA ASN A 192 -21.99 -4.86 10.43
C ASN A 192 -22.10 -3.41 10.94
N THR A 193 -21.47 -3.06 12.05
CA THR A 193 -21.51 -1.67 12.55
C THR A 193 -20.77 -0.72 11.61
N VAL A 194 -19.64 -1.14 11.04
CA VAL A 194 -18.91 -0.37 10.02
C VAL A 194 -19.74 -0.24 8.74
N SER A 195 -20.43 -1.31 8.32
CA SER A 195 -21.30 -1.27 7.13
C SER A 195 -22.47 -0.31 7.31
N THR A 196 -23.14 -0.33 8.47
CA THR A 196 -24.22 0.60 8.81
C THR A 196 -23.72 2.04 8.86
N ALA A 197 -22.59 2.30 9.51
CA ALA A 197 -21.98 3.63 9.57
C ALA A 197 -21.64 4.15 8.17
N LEU A 198 -21.04 3.33 7.30
CA LEU A 198 -20.75 3.73 5.92
C LEU A 198 -22.02 4.11 5.14
N ARG A 199 -23.10 3.33 5.28
CA ARG A 199 -24.38 3.63 4.62
C ARG A 199 -25.00 4.93 5.14
N GLU A 200 -24.98 5.16 6.46
CA GLU A 200 -25.52 6.38 7.05
C GLU A 200 -24.73 7.61 6.61
N LEU A 201 -23.39 7.54 6.66
CA LEU A 201 -22.53 8.65 6.24
C LEU A 201 -22.63 8.91 4.73
N GLU A 202 -22.78 7.88 3.89
CA GLU A 202 -23.04 8.05 2.46
C GLU A 202 -24.41 8.68 2.19
N ALA A 203 -25.47 8.18 2.84
CA ALA A 203 -26.84 8.68 2.66
C ALA A 203 -26.98 10.16 3.06
N LYS A 204 -26.20 10.63 4.04
CA LYS A 204 -26.13 12.03 4.46
C LYS A 204 -25.17 12.89 3.63
N GLY A 205 -24.57 12.32 2.57
CA GLY A 205 -23.62 13.01 1.71
C GLY A 205 -22.34 13.45 2.42
N ILE A 206 -21.98 12.77 3.51
CA ILE A 206 -20.76 13.00 4.27
C ILE A 206 -19.61 12.25 3.59
N LEU A 207 -19.89 11.01 3.16
CA LEU A 207 -18.99 10.20 2.35
C LEU A 207 -19.47 10.13 0.91
N TYR A 208 -18.51 9.98 -0.01
CA TYR A 208 -18.77 9.64 -1.39
C TYR A 208 -18.13 8.29 -1.69
N MET A 209 -18.96 7.27 -1.93
CA MET A 209 -18.53 5.95 -2.33
C MET A 209 -18.74 5.75 -3.82
N THR A 210 -17.80 5.09 -4.48
CA THR A 210 -17.87 4.78 -5.91
C THR A 210 -17.06 3.52 -6.21
N PHE A 211 -17.10 3.05 -7.44
CA PHE A 211 -16.40 1.85 -7.85
C PHE A 211 -15.26 2.17 -8.82
N ASP A 212 -14.06 1.67 -8.55
CA ASP A 212 -12.94 1.78 -9.48
C ASP A 212 -12.98 0.67 -10.52
N LYS A 213 -13.53 0.98 -11.70
CA LYS A 213 -13.66 0.03 -12.81
C LYS A 213 -12.33 -0.59 -13.26
N ARG A 214 -11.18 0.08 -13.07
CA ARG A 214 -9.87 -0.43 -13.50
C ARG A 214 -9.30 -1.45 -12.53
N LYS A 215 -9.56 -1.26 -11.24
CA LYS A 215 -9.06 -2.11 -10.16
C LYS A 215 -10.08 -3.14 -9.69
N ASN A 216 -11.33 -3.00 -10.14
CA ASN A 216 -12.47 -3.79 -9.72
C ASN A 216 -12.66 -3.76 -8.20
N VAL A 217 -12.53 -2.57 -7.58
CA VAL A 217 -12.66 -2.39 -6.13
C VAL A 217 -13.55 -1.19 -5.79
N PRO A 218 -14.34 -1.28 -4.71
CA PRO A 218 -15.05 -0.14 -4.16
C PRO A 218 -14.05 0.86 -3.55
N LYS A 219 -14.36 2.15 -3.59
CA LYS A 219 -13.52 3.21 -3.03
C LYS A 219 -14.39 4.28 -2.36
N VAL A 220 -13.86 4.89 -1.31
CA VAL A 220 -14.56 5.85 -0.46
C VAL A 220 -13.69 7.08 -0.21
N ARG A 221 -14.36 8.21 0.04
CA ARG A 221 -13.73 9.46 0.46
C ARG A 221 -14.69 10.34 1.23
N ILE A 222 -14.16 11.33 1.95
CA ILE A 222 -14.94 12.44 2.48
C ILE A 222 -15.46 13.27 1.28
N ASP A 223 -16.75 13.62 1.33
CA ASP A 223 -17.35 14.38 0.26
C ASP A 223 -16.77 15.81 0.17
N LYS A 224 -16.67 16.37 -1.05
CA LYS A 224 -16.06 17.70 -1.23
C LYS A 224 -16.88 18.80 -0.58
N SER A 225 -18.19 18.61 -0.49
CA SER A 225 -19.11 19.57 0.11
C SER A 225 -18.89 19.75 1.61
N ILE A 226 -18.24 18.80 2.29
CA ILE A 226 -17.88 18.90 3.71
C ILE A 226 -16.68 19.83 3.93
N ASN A 227 -15.69 19.82 3.03
CA ASN A 227 -14.45 20.56 3.22
C ASN A 227 -14.56 22.07 2.94
N GLY A 228 -15.77 22.64 2.88
CA GLY A 228 -15.99 24.06 2.57
C GLY A 228 -15.50 24.50 1.18
N MET A 229 -14.99 23.59 0.35
CA MET A 229 -14.62 23.85 -1.03
C MET A 229 -15.90 23.90 -1.86
N ARG A 230 -16.56 25.07 -1.88
CA ARG A 230 -17.63 25.40 -2.82
C ARG A 230 -17.27 24.84 -4.19
N ALA A 231 -18.15 23.99 -4.72
CA ALA A 231 -18.22 23.75 -6.15
C ALA A 231 -18.38 25.12 -6.81
N ARG A 232 -17.30 25.64 -7.40
CA ARG A 232 -17.41 26.71 -8.38
C ARG A 232 -18.16 26.09 -9.55
N LYS A 233 -19.43 26.48 -9.69
CA LYS A 233 -20.17 26.39 -10.95
C LYS A 233 -19.42 27.16 -12.02
#